data_AF-A0A924DST3-F1
#
_entry.id   AF-A0A924DST3-F1
#
_cell.length_a   1.000
_cell.length_b   1.000
_cell.length_c   1.000
_cell.angle_alpha   90.00
_cell.angle_beta   90.00
_cell.angle_gamma   90.00
#
_symmetry.space_group_name_H-M   'P 1'
#
loop_
_entity.id
_entity.type
_entity.pdbx_description
1 polymer ?
#
loop_
_entity_poly.entity_id
_entity_poly.type
_entity_poly.pdbx_seq_one_letter_code
_entity_poly.pdbx_strand_id
1 'polypeptide(L)'
;MKNILLTFLLSLCSFSVLASGGTVVGNGAGAVESSFQQAYYSLEKIIPSCLAVIKCELADDERIEITKILSIVNRNANKKDRLVFLSEKLNPGFFTTGNSEVFRIAKTFLNPDAPIYINTDMLYKDDGQPAIKFQDIVRILVHELGHQTGIEDHASLDILGSKVASYSEDSTFYYRYKIEGEAAAVTFAVTNFDRPVKSTFVVFNWKDSKMQDLTGSILMASSCAYDSESYAGIEVTNGHFSFNYNGTLSFDAWVNVSCSESFSANINVYRRNLRIDLDSEFKLMNMTVK
;
A
#
# COMPACT_ATOMS: atom_id res chain seq x y z
N MET A 1 -4.51 34.83 75.40
CA MET A 1 -5.43 33.68 75.59
C MET A 1 -6.33 33.56 74.39
N LYS A 2 -6.35 32.37 73.77
CA LYS A 2 -7.43 31.76 72.95
C LYS A 2 -7.74 32.45 71.60
N ASN A 3 -7.32 31.87 70.49
CA ASN A 3 -7.86 30.70 69.77
C ASN A 3 -9.08 31.05 68.90
N ILE A 4 -8.92 31.00 67.57
CA ILE A 4 -9.40 29.92 66.68
C ILE A 4 -10.93 29.98 66.50
N LEU A 5 -11.37 30.49 65.33
CA LEU A 5 -12.65 30.24 64.61
C LEU A 5 -12.88 31.47 63.70
N LEU A 6 -13.20 31.41 62.42
CA LEU A 6 -13.73 30.31 61.63
C LEU A 6 -13.51 30.67 60.15
N THR A 7 -12.44 30.10 59.61
CA THR A 7 -12.14 29.93 58.20
C THR A 7 -13.23 29.06 57.56
N PHE A 8 -14.32 29.60 57.01
CA PHE A 8 -15.28 28.76 56.28
C PHE A 8 -16.16 29.56 55.30
N LEU A 9 -15.54 30.38 54.45
CA LEU A 9 -16.22 30.99 53.30
C LEU A 9 -15.35 31.00 52.03
N LEU A 10 -14.46 30.01 51.87
CA LEU A 10 -14.04 29.56 50.55
C LEU A 10 -14.97 28.41 50.14
N SER A 11 -16.15 28.81 49.67
CA SER A 11 -17.04 27.94 48.91
C SER A 11 -16.28 27.48 47.67
N LEU A 12 -15.75 26.27 47.79
CA LEU A 12 -15.47 25.29 46.75
C LEU A 12 -16.32 25.49 45.49
N CYS A 13 -15.91 26.39 44.59
CA CYS A 13 -16.11 26.18 43.17
C CYS A 13 -15.08 25.13 42.75
N SER A 14 -15.32 23.90 43.17
CA SER A 14 -14.77 22.72 42.53
C SER A 14 -15.29 22.75 41.10
N PHE A 15 -14.53 23.36 40.20
CA PHE A 15 -14.63 23.06 38.79
C PHE A 15 -14.29 21.57 38.67
N SER A 16 -15.33 20.74 38.75
CA SER A 16 -15.32 19.43 38.14
C SER A 16 -15.08 19.69 36.67
N VAL A 17 -13.80 19.75 36.27
CA VAL A 17 -13.40 19.41 34.92
C VAL A 17 -13.86 17.97 34.79
N LEU A 18 -15.11 17.80 34.35
CA LEU A 18 -15.54 16.65 33.60
C LEU A 18 -14.53 16.59 32.47
N ALA A 19 -13.46 15.83 32.70
CA ALA A 19 -12.70 15.17 31.67
C ALA A 19 -13.74 14.31 30.95
N SER A 20 -14.49 14.97 30.08
CA SER A 20 -15.13 14.36 28.93
C SER A 20 -13.98 13.69 28.22
N GLY A 21 -13.73 12.44 28.59
CA GLY A 21 -12.96 11.48 27.84
C GLY A 21 -13.72 11.31 26.54
N GLY A 22 -13.59 12.30 25.66
CA GLY A 22 -13.97 12.16 24.28
C GLY A 22 -13.20 10.95 23.80
N THR A 23 -13.93 9.89 23.49
CA THR A 23 -13.37 8.79 22.69
C THR A 23 -12.67 9.49 21.54
N VAL A 24 -11.35 9.34 21.44
CA VAL A 24 -10.58 9.93 20.35
C VAL A 24 -10.97 9.15 19.09
N VAL A 25 -12.11 9.52 18.52
CA VAL A 25 -12.57 9.08 17.20
C VAL A 25 -11.81 9.96 16.22
N GLY A 26 -10.73 9.44 15.65
CA GLY A 26 -9.96 10.23 14.68
C GLY A 26 -8.45 10.04 14.66
N ASN A 27 -7.88 9.01 15.29
CA ASN A 27 -6.51 8.62 14.96
C ASN A 27 -6.55 8.12 13.51
N GLY A 28 -6.03 8.92 12.57
CA GLY A 28 -5.99 8.54 11.16
C GLY A 28 -5.34 7.17 10.98
N ALA A 29 -5.71 6.46 9.92
CA ALA A 29 -5.11 5.16 9.60
C ALA A 29 -3.58 5.28 9.62
N GLY A 30 -2.91 4.41 10.38
CA GLY A 30 -1.46 4.39 10.42
C GLY A 30 -0.87 4.09 9.04
N ALA A 31 0.39 4.46 8.85
CA ALA A 31 1.07 4.33 7.56
C ALA A 31 1.15 2.86 7.10
N VAL A 32 1.44 1.94 8.02
CA VAL A 32 1.58 0.51 7.73
C VAL A 32 0.21 -0.14 7.47
N GLU A 33 -0.81 0.23 8.24
CA GLU A 33 -2.19 -0.23 8.03
C GLU A 33 -2.72 0.20 6.66
N SER A 34 -2.42 1.45 6.26
CA SER A 34 -2.73 1.95 4.92
C SER A 34 -1.98 1.17 3.85
N SER A 35 -0.71 0.80 4.10
CA SER A 35 0.10 -0.04 3.20
C SER A 35 -0.46 -1.46 3.06
N PHE A 36 -1.01 -2.06 4.13
CA PHE A 36 -1.72 -3.34 4.07
C PHE A 36 -2.96 -3.26 3.18
N GLN A 37 -3.76 -2.22 3.36
CA GLN A 37 -4.96 -2.00 2.53
C GLN A 37 -4.58 -1.85 1.06
N GLN A 38 -3.56 -1.03 0.77
CA GLN A 38 -3.03 -0.84 -0.57
C GLN A 38 -2.51 -2.14 -1.17
N ALA A 39 -1.67 -2.89 -0.45
CA ALA A 39 -1.12 -4.15 -0.92
C ALA A 39 -2.23 -5.16 -1.24
N TYR A 40 -3.25 -5.27 -0.39
CA TYR A 40 -4.40 -6.13 -0.65
C TYR A 40 -5.10 -5.77 -1.96
N TYR A 41 -5.37 -4.49 -2.20
CA TYR A 41 -5.96 -4.05 -3.48
C TYR A 41 -5.02 -4.28 -4.67
N SER A 42 -3.71 -4.10 -4.48
CA SER A 42 -2.72 -4.34 -5.52
C SER A 42 -2.62 -5.82 -5.92
N LEU A 43 -3.01 -6.78 -5.05
CA LEU A 43 -2.98 -8.20 -5.39
C LEU A 43 -3.84 -8.57 -6.60
N GLU A 44 -4.95 -7.85 -6.84
CA GLU A 44 -5.78 -8.03 -8.04
C GLU A 44 -5.02 -7.78 -9.34
N LYS A 45 -3.93 -7.00 -9.30
CA LYS A 45 -3.06 -6.72 -10.45
C LYS A 45 -1.78 -7.54 -10.40
N ILE A 46 -1.15 -7.63 -9.22
CA ILE A 46 0.11 -8.36 -9.02
C ILE A 46 -0.06 -9.84 -9.39
N ILE A 47 -1.12 -10.51 -8.90
CA ILE A 47 -1.28 -11.95 -9.10
C ILE A 47 -1.52 -12.31 -10.58
N PRO A 48 -2.46 -11.70 -11.33
CA PRO A 48 -2.61 -11.99 -12.75
C PRO A 48 -1.32 -11.74 -13.55
N SER A 49 -0.59 -10.68 -13.22
CA SER A 49 0.68 -10.37 -13.88
C SER A 49 1.80 -11.36 -13.54
N CYS A 50 1.85 -11.84 -12.31
CA CYS A 50 2.74 -12.95 -11.92
C CYS A 50 2.39 -14.24 -12.66
N LEU A 51 1.11 -14.64 -12.70
CA LEU A 51 0.62 -15.81 -13.45
C LEU A 51 0.93 -15.70 -14.96
N ALA A 52 0.98 -14.49 -15.48
CA ALA A 52 1.19 -14.20 -16.87
C ALA A 52 2.65 -14.32 -17.35
N VAL A 53 3.63 -14.35 -16.47
CA VAL A 53 5.04 -14.33 -16.86
C VAL A 53 5.78 -15.56 -16.35
N ILE A 54 6.82 -15.96 -17.09
CA ILE A 54 7.73 -17.02 -16.64
C ILE A 54 8.57 -16.52 -15.45
N LYS A 55 8.82 -15.20 -15.38
CA LYS A 55 9.65 -14.55 -14.35
C LYS A 55 9.12 -14.73 -12.92
N CYS A 56 7.84 -15.04 -12.71
CA CYS A 56 7.33 -15.32 -11.38
C CYS A 56 7.69 -16.74 -10.88
N GLU A 57 8.26 -17.58 -11.75
CA GLU A 57 8.83 -18.90 -11.40
C GLU A 57 7.83 -19.85 -10.69
N LEU A 58 6.55 -19.76 -11.05
CA LEU A 58 5.51 -20.65 -10.55
C LEU A 58 5.48 -21.97 -11.35
N ALA A 59 5.55 -23.09 -10.64
CA ALA A 59 5.23 -24.42 -11.13
C ALA A 59 3.74 -24.58 -11.45
N ASP A 60 3.36 -25.64 -12.15
CA ASP A 60 1.98 -25.83 -12.63
C ASP A 60 0.96 -25.99 -11.50
N ASP A 61 1.33 -26.70 -10.43
CA ASP A 61 0.53 -26.84 -9.21
C ASP A 61 0.44 -25.52 -8.43
N GLU A 62 1.57 -24.80 -8.28
CA GLU A 62 1.61 -23.48 -7.67
C GLU A 62 0.72 -22.46 -8.40
N ARG A 63 0.66 -22.52 -9.75
CA ARG A 63 -0.23 -21.68 -10.57
C ARG A 63 -1.71 -21.92 -10.25
N ILE A 64 -2.09 -23.17 -9.99
CA ILE A 64 -3.46 -23.52 -9.58
C ILE A 64 -3.78 -22.88 -8.23
N GLU A 65 -2.88 -22.97 -7.26
CA GLU A 65 -3.09 -22.40 -5.93
C GLU A 65 -3.14 -20.86 -5.95
N ILE A 66 -2.23 -20.21 -6.67
CA ILE A 66 -2.26 -18.75 -6.86
C ILE A 66 -3.55 -18.29 -7.57
N THR A 67 -4.08 -19.08 -8.51
CA THR A 67 -5.36 -18.79 -9.16
C THR A 67 -6.53 -18.87 -8.17
N LYS A 68 -6.52 -19.84 -7.24
CA LYS A 68 -7.51 -19.89 -6.16
C LYS A 68 -7.39 -18.69 -5.23
N ILE A 69 -6.18 -18.29 -4.86
CA ILE A 69 -5.91 -17.10 -4.04
C ILE A 69 -6.50 -15.84 -4.72
N LEU A 70 -6.28 -15.66 -6.03
CA LEU A 70 -6.88 -14.55 -6.79
C LEU A 70 -8.41 -14.55 -6.71
N SER A 71 -9.04 -15.72 -6.78
CA SER A 71 -10.50 -15.85 -6.62
C SER A 71 -10.96 -15.34 -5.25
N ILE A 72 -10.22 -15.65 -4.18
CA ILE A 72 -10.50 -15.14 -2.83
C ILE A 72 -10.32 -13.61 -2.76
N VAL A 73 -9.24 -13.08 -3.32
CA VAL A 73 -9.00 -11.62 -3.39
C VAL A 73 -10.22 -10.93 -4.02
N ASN A 74 -10.62 -11.36 -5.21
CA ASN A 74 -11.74 -10.79 -5.96
C ASN A 74 -13.07 -10.93 -5.20
N ARG A 75 -13.34 -12.09 -4.60
CA ARG A 75 -14.55 -12.35 -3.79
C ARG A 75 -14.65 -11.38 -2.61
N ASN A 76 -13.52 -11.08 -1.97
CA ASN A 76 -13.47 -10.29 -0.74
C ASN A 76 -13.13 -8.81 -0.97
N ALA A 77 -12.92 -8.36 -2.21
CA ALA A 77 -12.47 -7.00 -2.55
C ALA A 77 -13.30 -5.87 -1.91
N ASN A 78 -14.63 -6.06 -1.84
CA ASN A 78 -15.57 -5.07 -1.32
C ASN A 78 -15.93 -5.27 0.17
N LYS A 79 -15.37 -6.28 0.83
CA LYS A 79 -15.62 -6.50 2.26
C LYS A 79 -14.84 -5.48 3.08
N LYS A 80 -15.54 -4.75 3.95
CA LYS A 80 -14.95 -3.70 4.78
C LYS A 80 -14.04 -4.26 5.88
N ASP A 81 -14.32 -5.47 6.33
CA ASP A 81 -13.68 -6.19 7.43
C ASP A 81 -12.71 -7.29 6.95
N ARG A 82 -12.34 -7.31 5.66
CA ARG A 82 -11.40 -8.32 5.14
C ARG A 82 -10.02 -8.27 5.81
N LEU A 83 -9.61 -7.09 6.28
CA LEU A 83 -8.42 -6.88 7.12
C LEU A 83 -8.87 -6.28 8.45
N VAL A 84 -8.50 -6.93 9.55
CA VAL A 84 -8.82 -6.49 10.92
C VAL A 84 -7.52 -6.30 11.69
N PHE A 85 -7.26 -5.07 12.12
CA PHE A 85 -6.06 -4.72 12.87
C PHE A 85 -6.33 -4.85 14.37
N LEU A 86 -5.58 -5.70 15.06
CA LEU A 86 -5.72 -5.96 16.49
C LEU A 86 -4.37 -5.89 17.20
N SER A 87 -4.37 -5.38 18.43
CA SER A 87 -3.21 -5.41 19.33
C SER A 87 -3.26 -6.67 20.19
N GLU A 88 -2.15 -7.42 20.22
CA GLU A 88 -1.95 -8.57 21.11
C GLU A 88 -1.89 -8.12 22.59
N LYS A 89 -1.31 -6.95 22.87
CA LYS A 89 -1.30 -6.35 24.22
C LYS A 89 -2.71 -6.11 24.76
N LEU A 90 -3.65 -5.76 23.88
CA LEU A 90 -5.07 -5.56 24.24
C LEU A 90 -5.90 -6.86 24.15
N ASN A 91 -5.43 -7.87 23.41
CA ASN A 91 -6.09 -9.16 23.24
C ASN A 91 -5.11 -10.32 23.50
N PRO A 92 -4.63 -10.52 24.75
CA PRO A 92 -3.55 -11.45 25.02
C PRO A 92 -3.88 -12.90 24.62
N GLY A 93 -2.92 -13.55 23.94
CA GLY A 93 -3.03 -14.91 23.45
C GLY A 93 -3.71 -15.03 22.08
N PHE A 94 -4.16 -13.94 21.47
CA PHE A 94 -4.84 -14.01 20.18
C PHE A 94 -3.89 -14.44 19.06
N PHE A 95 -2.71 -13.84 18.94
CA PHE A 95 -1.72 -14.18 17.92
C PHE A 95 -0.75 -15.29 18.34
N THR A 96 -1.02 -15.98 19.45
CA THR A 96 -0.23 -17.14 19.91
C THR A 96 -0.87 -18.44 19.41
N THR A 97 -0.22 -19.15 18.49
CA THR A 97 -0.75 -20.39 17.87
C THR A 97 -0.08 -21.66 18.43
N GLY A 98 0.21 -21.68 19.73
CA GLY A 98 0.82 -22.80 20.43
C GLY A 98 2.17 -22.45 21.07
N ASN A 99 2.82 -23.43 21.68
CA ASN A 99 4.02 -23.19 22.50
C ASN A 99 5.26 -22.77 21.67
N SER A 100 5.30 -23.08 20.38
CA SER A 100 6.42 -22.79 19.48
C SER A 100 6.19 -21.57 18.58
N GLU A 101 4.99 -20.99 18.57
CA GLU A 101 4.58 -19.97 17.61
C GLU A 101 4.03 -18.73 18.34
N VAL A 102 4.93 -18.09 19.08
CA VAL A 102 4.57 -17.12 20.10
C VAL A 102 4.27 -15.73 19.51
N PHE A 103 4.65 -15.46 18.25
CA PHE A 103 4.49 -14.15 17.63
C PHE A 103 4.17 -14.24 16.14
N ARG A 104 2.87 -14.30 15.80
CA ARG A 104 2.38 -14.20 14.41
C ARG A 104 2.06 -12.75 14.06
N ILE A 105 2.55 -12.28 12.90
CA ILE A 105 2.25 -10.93 12.39
C ILE A 105 0.82 -10.88 11.85
N ALA A 106 0.35 -11.96 11.22
CA ALA A 106 -1.02 -12.11 10.78
C ALA A 106 -1.50 -13.53 11.00
N LYS A 107 -2.82 -13.71 10.97
CA LYS A 107 -3.47 -15.02 10.89
C LYS A 107 -4.86 -14.91 10.27
N THR A 108 -5.34 -15.98 9.68
CA THR A 108 -6.72 -16.13 9.21
C THR A 108 -7.31 -17.48 9.67
N PHE A 109 -8.55 -17.74 9.30
CA PHE A 109 -9.14 -19.07 9.32
C PHE A 109 -9.07 -19.73 7.93
N LEU A 110 -9.24 -21.05 7.89
CA LEU A 110 -9.32 -21.88 6.67
C LEU A 110 -10.68 -21.76 5.96
N ASN A 111 -11.18 -20.54 5.79
CA ASN A 111 -12.47 -20.26 5.16
C ASN A 111 -12.33 -19.10 4.17
N PRO A 112 -12.84 -19.21 2.92
CA PRO A 112 -12.84 -18.15 1.91
C PRO A 112 -13.37 -16.78 2.36
N ASP A 113 -14.26 -16.73 3.35
CA ASP A 113 -14.88 -15.49 3.80
C ASP A 113 -14.25 -14.89 5.06
N ALA A 114 -13.26 -15.55 5.65
CA ALA A 114 -12.65 -15.12 6.89
C ALA A 114 -11.94 -13.76 6.75
N PRO A 115 -11.93 -12.93 7.80
CA PRO A 115 -11.04 -11.78 7.86
C PRO A 115 -9.59 -12.25 8.10
N ILE A 116 -8.63 -11.46 7.59
CA ILE A 116 -7.22 -11.57 7.95
C ILE A 116 -6.96 -10.64 9.13
N TYR A 117 -6.55 -11.21 10.25
CA TYR A 117 -6.18 -10.43 11.43
C TYR A 117 -4.71 -10.06 11.36
N ILE A 118 -4.40 -8.79 11.62
CA ILE A 118 -3.05 -8.23 11.55
C ILE A 118 -2.66 -7.69 12.92
N ASN A 119 -1.52 -8.12 13.43
CA ASN A 119 -1.00 -7.75 14.74
C ASN A 119 -0.37 -6.37 14.70
N THR A 120 -1.06 -5.36 15.24
CA THR A 120 -0.59 -3.96 15.24
C THR A 120 0.68 -3.76 16.06
N ASP A 121 0.93 -4.62 17.05
CA ASP A 121 2.09 -4.48 17.93
C ASP A 121 3.40 -4.84 17.23
N MET A 122 3.33 -5.48 16.06
CA MET A 122 4.50 -5.88 15.26
C MET A 122 4.71 -5.01 14.01
N LEU A 123 3.83 -4.03 13.75
CA LEU A 123 3.88 -3.22 12.52
C LEU A 123 4.90 -2.09 12.57
N TYR A 124 5.25 -1.64 13.77
CA TYR A 124 6.13 -0.50 14.01
C TYR A 124 7.26 -0.89 14.94
N LYS A 125 8.42 -0.27 14.73
CA LYS A 125 9.55 -0.34 15.66
C LYS A 125 9.29 0.59 16.86
N ASP A 126 10.14 0.50 17.87
CA ASP A 126 10.02 1.34 19.08
C ASP A 126 10.12 2.85 18.80
N ASP A 127 10.74 3.24 17.67
CA ASP A 127 10.84 4.63 17.21
C ASP A 127 9.64 5.10 16.37
N GLY A 128 8.60 4.27 16.22
CA GLY A 128 7.41 4.54 15.44
C GLY A 128 7.59 4.38 13.93
N GLN A 129 8.77 3.98 13.45
CA GLN A 129 8.99 3.71 12.03
C GLN A 129 8.39 2.35 11.62
N PRO A 130 7.92 2.20 10.37
CA PRO A 130 7.50 0.91 9.84
C PRO A 130 8.53 -0.21 10.07
N ALA A 131 8.09 -1.33 10.65
CA ALA A 131 8.91 -2.52 10.84
C ALA A 131 8.94 -3.43 9.61
N ILE A 132 7.95 -3.30 8.72
CA ILE A 132 7.75 -4.16 7.56
C ILE A 132 7.68 -3.34 6.27
N LYS A 133 8.14 -3.93 5.17
CA LYS A 133 8.08 -3.32 3.83
C LYS A 133 6.86 -3.81 3.07
N PHE A 134 6.54 -3.14 1.96
CA PHE A 134 5.42 -3.51 1.09
C PHE A 134 5.53 -4.96 0.58
N GLN A 135 6.72 -5.43 0.24
CA GLN A 135 6.97 -6.80 -0.22
C GLN A 135 6.68 -7.83 0.88
N ASP A 136 7.05 -7.53 2.12
CA ASP A 136 6.73 -8.39 3.28
C ASP A 136 5.21 -8.47 3.48
N ILE A 137 4.52 -7.35 3.31
CA ILE A 137 3.05 -7.28 3.35
C ILE A 137 2.44 -8.14 2.26
N VAL A 138 2.91 -8.05 1.01
CA VAL A 138 2.43 -8.90 -0.10
C VAL A 138 2.63 -10.37 0.23
N ARG A 139 3.81 -10.76 0.74
CA ARG A 139 4.09 -12.15 1.16
C ARG A 139 3.12 -12.60 2.25
N ILE A 140 2.93 -11.81 3.30
CA ILE A 140 2.01 -12.10 4.41
C ILE A 140 0.58 -12.27 3.86
N LEU A 141 0.11 -11.34 3.04
CA LEU A 141 -1.26 -11.41 2.51
C LEU A 141 -1.47 -12.65 1.63
N VAL A 142 -0.53 -12.98 0.75
CA VAL A 142 -0.61 -14.20 -0.07
C VAL A 142 -0.63 -15.45 0.80
N HIS A 143 0.18 -15.49 1.86
CA HIS A 143 0.18 -16.59 2.83
C HIS A 143 -1.21 -16.74 3.48
N GLU A 144 -1.73 -15.67 4.08
CA GLU A 144 -3.03 -15.72 4.76
C GLU A 144 -4.19 -16.02 3.79
N LEU A 145 -4.17 -15.46 2.58
CA LEU A 145 -5.17 -15.77 1.56
C LEU A 145 -5.08 -17.22 1.08
N GLY A 146 -3.88 -17.82 1.08
CA GLY A 146 -3.68 -19.23 0.79
C GLY A 146 -4.31 -20.14 1.84
N HIS A 147 -4.25 -19.77 3.12
CA HIS A 147 -5.04 -20.46 4.14
C HIS A 147 -6.55 -20.41 3.85
N GLN A 148 -7.06 -19.29 3.34
CA GLN A 148 -8.48 -19.17 2.96
C GLN A 148 -8.88 -20.05 1.77
N THR A 149 -7.94 -20.62 1.01
CA THR A 149 -8.22 -21.64 -0.01
C THR A 149 -8.24 -23.07 0.55
N GLY A 150 -7.92 -23.24 1.83
CA GLY A 150 -7.86 -24.52 2.53
C GLY A 150 -6.46 -25.15 2.61
N ILE A 151 -5.41 -24.44 2.20
CA ILE A 151 -4.03 -24.93 2.34
C ILE A 151 -3.60 -24.77 3.80
N GLU A 152 -3.15 -25.84 4.44
CA GLU A 152 -2.63 -25.81 5.82
C GLU A 152 -1.10 -25.76 5.89
N ASP A 153 -0.41 -26.07 4.79
CA ASP A 153 1.05 -26.13 4.77
C ASP A 153 1.69 -24.73 4.70
N HIS A 154 2.20 -24.26 5.83
CA HIS A 154 2.85 -22.95 5.96
C HIS A 154 4.05 -22.80 5.02
N ALA A 155 4.86 -23.85 4.84
CA ALA A 155 6.08 -23.78 4.06
C ALA A 155 5.77 -23.52 2.57
N SER A 156 4.78 -24.23 2.02
CA SER A 156 4.30 -23.99 0.66
C SER A 156 3.75 -22.57 0.49
N LEU A 157 2.98 -22.07 1.46
CA LEU A 157 2.43 -20.70 1.42
C LEU A 157 3.51 -19.62 1.52
N ASP A 158 4.56 -19.84 2.31
CA ASP A 158 5.72 -18.94 2.39
C ASP A 158 6.49 -18.87 1.08
N ILE A 159 6.64 -20.00 0.38
CA ILE A 159 7.28 -20.07 -0.94
C ILE A 159 6.44 -19.30 -1.96
N LEU A 160 5.13 -19.57 -2.04
CA LEU A 160 4.21 -18.87 -2.93
C LEU A 160 4.21 -17.37 -2.68
N GLY A 161 4.07 -16.95 -1.42
CA GLY A 161 4.10 -15.56 -1.02
C GLY A 161 5.42 -14.88 -1.38
N SER A 162 6.55 -15.58 -1.23
CA SER A 162 7.87 -15.06 -1.59
C SER A 162 8.01 -14.87 -3.09
N LYS A 163 7.57 -15.83 -3.93
CA LYS A 163 7.61 -15.70 -5.39
C LYS A 163 6.78 -14.50 -5.89
N VAL A 164 5.56 -14.35 -5.38
CA VAL A 164 4.69 -13.22 -5.74
C VAL A 164 5.28 -11.88 -5.28
N ALA A 165 5.82 -11.82 -4.05
CA ALA A 165 6.46 -10.62 -3.52
C ALA A 165 7.73 -10.24 -4.31
N SER A 166 8.59 -11.21 -4.63
CA SER A 166 9.79 -11.01 -5.46
C SER A 166 9.43 -10.51 -6.85
N TYR A 167 8.42 -11.10 -7.51
CA TYR A 167 7.93 -10.58 -8.78
C TYR A 167 7.47 -9.11 -8.67
N SER A 168 6.69 -8.79 -7.63
CA SER A 168 6.25 -7.40 -7.40
C SER A 168 7.41 -6.43 -7.16
N GLU A 169 8.46 -6.87 -6.46
CA GLU A 169 9.67 -6.08 -6.22
C GLU A 169 10.43 -5.83 -7.52
N ASP A 170 10.68 -6.89 -8.27
CA ASP A 170 11.39 -6.87 -9.55
C ASP A 170 10.71 -6.02 -10.63
N SER A 171 9.40 -5.87 -10.53
CA SER A 171 8.60 -5.01 -11.40
C SER A 171 8.57 -3.55 -10.95
N THR A 172 9.19 -3.22 -9.80
CA THR A 172 9.18 -1.88 -9.20
C THR A 172 10.52 -1.16 -9.34
N PHE A 173 10.51 0.01 -9.97
CA PHE A 173 11.65 0.91 -10.08
C PHE A 173 11.54 2.02 -9.03
N TYR A 174 12.61 2.22 -8.26
CA TYR A 174 12.67 3.30 -7.27
C TYR A 174 13.58 4.43 -7.74
N TYR A 175 13.00 5.61 -7.88
CA TYR A 175 13.71 6.84 -8.19
C TYR A 175 13.82 7.67 -6.92
N ARG A 176 15.05 7.98 -6.50
CA ARG A 176 15.30 8.71 -5.25
C ARG A 176 16.13 9.97 -5.50
N TYR A 177 15.70 11.09 -4.94
CA TYR A 177 16.47 12.32 -4.88
C TYR A 177 16.84 12.63 -3.43
N LYS A 178 18.14 12.60 -3.13
CA LYS A 178 18.65 12.90 -1.80
C LYS A 178 18.74 14.41 -1.61
N ILE A 179 18.13 14.90 -0.53
CA ILE A 179 18.20 16.32 -0.17
C ILE A 179 19.42 16.53 0.73
N GLU A 180 20.19 17.58 0.44
CA GLU A 180 21.35 17.93 1.26
C GLU A 180 20.92 18.32 2.67
N GLY A 181 21.64 17.82 3.68
CA GLY A 181 21.33 18.06 5.10
C GLY A 181 20.18 17.22 5.67
N GLU A 182 19.51 16.41 4.85
CA GLU A 182 18.36 15.59 5.25
C GLU A 182 18.68 14.09 5.21
N ALA A 183 18.14 13.34 6.18
CA ALA A 183 18.24 11.89 6.19
C ALA A 183 17.27 11.23 5.18
N ALA A 184 16.14 11.89 4.90
CA ALA A 184 15.12 11.41 3.99
C ALA A 184 15.43 11.77 2.52
N ALA A 185 14.83 11.01 1.60
CA ALA A 185 14.89 11.26 0.16
C ALA A 185 13.49 11.36 -0.44
N VAL A 186 13.32 12.22 -1.44
CA VAL A 186 12.10 12.24 -2.26
C VAL A 186 12.10 10.97 -3.09
N THR A 187 11.02 10.18 -3.01
CA THR A 187 10.98 8.85 -3.63
C THR A 187 9.74 8.71 -4.51
N PHE A 188 9.96 8.27 -5.75
CA PHE A 188 8.94 7.71 -6.61
C PHE A 188 9.17 6.21 -6.77
N ALA A 189 8.15 5.40 -6.51
CA ALA A 189 8.13 3.98 -6.82
C ALA A 189 7.21 3.75 -8.02
N VAL A 190 7.73 3.13 -9.07
CA VAL A 190 7.03 2.88 -10.32
C VAL A 190 6.99 1.38 -10.57
N THR A 191 5.83 0.76 -10.39
CA THR A 191 5.63 -0.68 -10.63
C THR A 191 4.92 -0.89 -11.95
N ASN A 192 5.60 -1.49 -12.93
CA ASN A 192 5.00 -1.83 -14.22
C ASN A 192 4.52 -3.29 -14.20
N PHE A 193 3.24 -3.50 -14.41
CA PHE A 193 2.61 -4.81 -14.47
C PHE A 193 2.40 -5.27 -15.91
N ASP A 194 2.72 -6.53 -16.18
CA ASP A 194 2.53 -7.15 -17.49
C ASP A 194 1.15 -7.84 -17.55
N ARG A 195 0.29 -7.42 -18.49
CA ARG A 195 -0.93 -8.07 -19.06
C ARG A 195 -2.33 -7.50 -18.74
N PRO A 196 -3.29 -7.66 -19.69
CA PRO A 196 -3.07 -7.80 -21.16
C PRO A 196 -2.60 -6.50 -21.80
N VAL A 197 -2.72 -5.39 -21.06
CA VAL A 197 -2.17 -4.08 -21.38
C VAL A 197 -1.30 -3.69 -20.19
N LYS A 198 -0.15 -3.06 -20.44
CA LYS A 198 0.71 -2.62 -19.34
C LYS A 198 -0.06 -1.66 -18.44
N SER A 199 0.00 -1.89 -17.14
CA SER A 199 -0.55 -0.97 -16.15
C SER A 199 0.54 -0.59 -15.17
N THR A 200 0.64 0.70 -14.86
CA THR A 200 1.64 1.20 -13.93
C THR A 200 0.99 1.63 -12.63
N PHE A 201 1.62 1.24 -11.53
CA PHE A 201 1.41 1.84 -10.23
C PHE A 201 2.50 2.87 -9.93
N VAL A 202 2.13 4.12 -9.65
CA VAL A 202 3.09 5.19 -9.33
C VAL A 202 2.78 5.73 -7.95
N VAL A 203 3.74 5.58 -7.04
CA VAL A 203 3.64 6.03 -5.67
C VAL A 203 4.68 7.09 -5.40
N PHE A 204 4.26 8.18 -4.77
CA PHE A 204 5.09 9.25 -4.29
C PHE A 204 5.20 9.24 -2.76
N ASN A 205 6.40 9.45 -2.24
CA ASN A 205 6.65 9.56 -0.81
C ASN A 205 7.74 10.60 -0.49
N TRP A 206 7.51 11.38 0.57
CA TRP A 206 8.46 12.35 1.13
C TRP A 206 8.33 12.50 2.65
N LYS A 207 9.41 12.22 3.42
CA LYS A 207 9.44 12.31 4.89
C LYS A 207 8.20 11.66 5.55
N ASP A 208 7.54 12.40 6.45
CA ASP A 208 6.33 12.00 7.18
C ASP A 208 5.04 12.26 6.39
N SER A 209 5.15 12.66 5.11
CA SER A 209 3.95 12.76 4.28
C SER A 209 3.37 11.38 4.06
N LYS A 210 2.03 11.32 4.02
CA LYS A 210 1.34 10.10 3.65
C LYS A 210 1.77 9.71 2.24
N MET A 211 2.11 8.45 2.05
CA MET A 211 2.32 7.84 0.74
C MET A 211 1.14 8.19 -0.18
N GLN A 212 1.41 8.75 -1.35
CA GLN A 212 0.39 9.19 -2.30
C GLN A 212 0.42 8.30 -3.54
N ASP A 213 -0.71 7.67 -3.85
CA ASP A 213 -0.92 7.00 -5.13
C ASP A 213 -1.25 8.03 -6.21
N LEU A 214 -0.40 8.11 -7.23
CA LEU A 214 -0.50 9.04 -8.34
C LEU A 214 -1.04 8.40 -9.62
N THR A 215 -1.31 7.09 -9.61
CA THR A 215 -1.77 6.37 -10.80
C THR A 215 -3.03 7.01 -11.37
N GLY A 216 -4.06 7.23 -10.56
CA GLY A 216 -5.31 7.85 -11.03
C GLY A 216 -5.09 9.22 -11.68
N SER A 217 -4.24 10.06 -11.07
CA SER A 217 -3.93 11.40 -11.60
C SER A 217 -3.18 11.34 -12.93
N ILE A 218 -2.22 10.42 -13.07
CA ILE A 218 -1.48 10.21 -14.33
C ILE A 218 -2.43 9.73 -15.43
N LEU A 219 -3.35 8.81 -15.09
CA LEU A 219 -4.37 8.32 -16.01
C LEU A 219 -5.28 9.45 -16.51
N MET A 220 -5.79 10.28 -15.59
CA MET A 220 -6.65 11.42 -15.94
C MET A 220 -5.93 12.50 -16.76
N ALA A 221 -4.62 12.66 -16.56
CA ALA A 221 -3.79 13.58 -17.33
C ALA A 221 -3.38 13.02 -18.71
N SER A 222 -3.60 11.72 -18.95
CA SER A 222 -3.28 11.05 -20.22
C SER A 222 -4.48 11.05 -21.16
N SER A 223 -4.23 11.05 -22.47
CA SER A 223 -5.28 10.91 -23.48
C SER A 223 -4.82 10.04 -24.65
N CYS A 224 -5.77 9.34 -25.26
CA CYS A 224 -5.56 8.71 -26.55
C CYS A 224 -5.46 9.77 -27.66
N ALA A 225 -4.90 9.42 -28.81
CA ALA A 225 -4.70 10.37 -29.90
C ALA A 225 -6.01 10.65 -30.66
N TYR A 226 -6.94 9.70 -30.64
CA TYR A 226 -8.19 9.75 -31.40
C TYR A 226 -9.40 9.49 -30.49
N ASP A 227 -10.52 10.18 -30.75
CA ASP A 227 -11.77 10.04 -30.01
C ASP A 227 -12.42 8.65 -30.16
N SER A 228 -12.03 7.89 -31.20
CA SER A 228 -12.48 6.51 -31.44
C SER A 228 -11.77 5.48 -30.58
N GLU A 229 -10.75 5.89 -29.81
CA GLU A 229 -9.96 5.01 -28.97
C GLU A 229 -10.33 5.14 -27.50
N SER A 230 -10.23 4.02 -26.79
CA SER A 230 -10.40 3.95 -25.36
C SER A 230 -9.06 3.69 -24.69
N TYR A 231 -8.86 4.29 -23.53
CA TYR A 231 -7.68 4.06 -22.72
C TYR A 231 -7.61 2.59 -22.30
N ALA A 232 -6.44 1.97 -22.47
CA ALA A 232 -6.23 0.56 -22.20
C ALA A 232 -5.15 0.32 -21.11
N GLY A 233 -4.13 1.19 -21.02
CA GLY A 233 -3.07 1.05 -20.03
C GLY A 233 -1.92 2.04 -20.19
N ILE A 234 -1.00 2.07 -19.22
CA ILE A 234 0.19 2.92 -19.23
C ILE A 234 1.40 2.09 -18.80
N GLU A 235 2.55 2.46 -19.32
CA GLU A 235 3.86 2.05 -18.83
C GLU A 235 4.71 3.30 -18.58
N VAL A 236 5.25 3.44 -17.37
CA VAL A 236 6.17 4.54 -17.03
C VAL A 236 7.60 4.02 -17.03
N THR A 237 8.48 4.69 -17.75
CA THR A 237 9.90 4.31 -17.92
C THR A 237 10.80 5.53 -17.86
N ASN A 238 12.11 5.31 -17.71
CA ASN A 238 13.12 6.37 -17.75
C ASN A 238 12.86 7.54 -16.77
N GLY A 239 12.39 7.21 -15.57
CA GLY A 239 12.21 8.19 -14.50
C GLY A 239 13.53 8.84 -14.09
N HIS A 240 13.52 10.15 -13.89
CA HIS A 240 14.65 10.91 -13.39
C HIS A 240 14.18 12.21 -12.74
N PHE A 241 15.03 12.80 -11.91
CA PHE A 241 14.77 14.11 -11.33
C PHE A 241 15.45 15.21 -12.14
N SER A 242 14.78 16.34 -12.29
CA SER A 242 15.35 17.54 -12.88
C SER A 242 14.92 18.79 -12.10
N PHE A 243 15.56 19.93 -12.41
CA PHE A 243 15.18 21.22 -11.86
C PHE A 243 14.75 22.13 -13.00
N ASN A 244 13.64 22.85 -12.82
CA ASN A 244 13.28 23.90 -13.77
C ASN A 244 14.12 25.17 -13.53
N TYR A 245 13.91 26.20 -14.37
CA TYR A 245 14.62 27.48 -14.28
C TYR A 245 14.37 28.25 -12.98
N ASN A 246 13.29 27.94 -12.25
CA ASN A 246 12.97 28.51 -10.94
C ASN A 246 13.56 27.69 -9.77
N GLY A 247 14.32 26.63 -10.06
CA GLY A 247 14.84 25.72 -9.02
C GLY A 247 13.79 24.79 -8.42
N THR A 248 12.61 24.65 -9.04
CA THR A 248 11.58 23.69 -8.64
C THR A 248 12.03 22.28 -9.03
N LEU A 249 12.03 21.35 -8.07
CA LEU A 249 12.32 19.94 -8.32
C LEU A 249 11.16 19.31 -9.10
N SER A 250 11.47 18.55 -10.14
CA SER A 250 10.49 17.75 -10.87
C SER A 250 10.94 16.31 -11.01
N PHE A 251 9.96 15.42 -11.11
CA PHE A 251 10.14 14.06 -11.59
C PHE A 251 9.65 13.98 -13.03
N ASP A 252 10.55 13.61 -13.93
CA ASP A 252 10.31 13.50 -15.36
C ASP A 252 10.45 12.03 -15.78
N ALA A 253 9.57 11.54 -16.65
CA ALA A 253 9.57 10.16 -17.13
C ALA A 253 8.96 10.05 -18.53
N TRP A 254 9.19 8.93 -19.20
CA TRP A 254 8.44 8.57 -20.41
C TRP A 254 7.23 7.72 -20.05
N VAL A 255 6.10 7.99 -20.70
CA VAL A 255 4.87 7.22 -20.54
C VAL A 255 4.45 6.66 -21.89
N ASN A 256 4.35 5.34 -22.00
CA ASN A 256 3.72 4.70 -23.14
C ASN A 256 2.23 4.51 -22.81
N VAL A 257 1.36 5.31 -23.40
CA VAL A 257 -0.10 5.24 -23.25
C VAL A 257 -0.63 4.25 -24.27
N SER A 258 -1.21 3.14 -23.81
CA SER A 258 -1.85 2.14 -24.63
C SER A 258 -3.34 2.45 -24.78
N CYS A 259 -3.82 2.43 -26.01
CA CYS A 259 -5.19 2.79 -26.38
C CYS A 259 -5.78 1.69 -27.29
N SER A 260 -6.97 1.20 -26.97
CA SER A 260 -7.68 0.21 -27.78
C SER A 260 -8.69 0.90 -28.69
N GLU A 261 -8.66 0.57 -29.97
CA GLU A 261 -9.62 1.08 -30.94
C GLU A 261 -11.00 0.43 -30.75
N SER A 262 -12.06 1.24 -30.82
CA SER A 262 -13.43 0.73 -30.73
C SER A 262 -13.68 -0.32 -31.83
N PHE A 263 -14.19 -1.49 -31.46
CA PHE A 263 -14.50 -2.60 -32.37
C PHE A 263 -13.30 -3.33 -33.01
N SER A 264 -12.08 -3.10 -32.51
CA SER A 264 -10.85 -3.72 -32.99
C SER A 264 -10.07 -4.34 -31.82
N ALA A 265 -9.30 -5.40 -32.09
CA ALA A 265 -8.36 -5.97 -31.12
C ALA A 265 -7.00 -5.23 -31.12
N ASN A 266 -6.86 -4.19 -31.93
CA ASN A 266 -5.62 -3.42 -32.05
C ASN A 266 -5.42 -2.52 -30.83
N ILE A 267 -4.20 -2.53 -30.31
CA ILE A 267 -3.73 -1.62 -29.27
C ILE A 267 -2.69 -0.70 -29.88
N ASN A 268 -3.01 0.59 -29.96
CA ASN A 268 -2.08 1.63 -30.35
C ASN A 268 -1.33 2.12 -29.12
N VAL A 269 -0.02 2.39 -29.27
CA VAL A 269 0.84 2.84 -28.17
C VAL A 269 1.43 4.20 -28.49
N TYR A 270 1.16 5.16 -27.62
CA TYR A 270 1.60 6.54 -27.75
C TYR A 270 2.63 6.89 -26.68
N ARG A 271 3.83 7.28 -27.10
CA ARG A 271 4.82 7.80 -26.16
C ARG A 271 4.50 9.26 -25.82
N ARG A 272 4.57 9.60 -24.54
CA ARG A 272 4.38 10.91 -23.93
C ARG A 272 5.46 11.15 -22.89
N ASN A 273 5.62 12.39 -22.46
CA ASN A 273 6.47 12.79 -21.34
C ASN A 273 5.57 13.07 -20.14
N LEU A 274 5.82 12.37 -19.04
CA LEU A 274 5.27 12.70 -17.73
C LEU A 274 6.22 13.68 -17.05
N ARG A 275 5.63 14.73 -16.48
CA ARG A 275 6.30 15.66 -15.60
C ARG A 275 5.44 15.89 -14.36
N ILE A 276 6.06 15.77 -13.19
CA ILE A 276 5.46 16.02 -11.89
C ILE A 276 6.31 17.09 -11.19
N ASP A 277 5.78 18.29 -11.02
CA ASP A 277 6.45 19.40 -10.34
C ASP A 277 6.13 19.39 -8.84
N LEU A 278 7.14 19.60 -8.01
CA LEU A 278 7.05 19.63 -6.55
C LEU A 278 7.37 21.03 -6.02
N ASP A 279 6.61 21.55 -5.05
CA ASP A 279 6.92 22.85 -4.43
C ASP A 279 8.19 22.79 -3.55
N SER A 280 8.53 23.91 -2.92
CA SER A 280 9.68 24.00 -2.00
C SER A 280 9.53 23.13 -0.74
N GLU A 281 8.32 22.67 -0.42
CA GLU A 281 8.04 21.72 0.65
C GLU A 281 7.88 20.28 0.13
N PHE A 282 8.15 20.06 -1.15
CA PHE A 282 8.00 18.82 -1.91
C PHE A 282 6.56 18.30 -1.95
N LYS A 283 5.57 19.18 -1.92
CA LYS A 283 4.18 18.83 -2.23
C LYS A 283 3.95 18.89 -3.73
N LEU A 284 3.04 18.04 -4.23
CA LEU A 284 2.67 18.01 -5.64
C LEU A 284 2.01 19.35 -6.03
N MET A 285 2.62 20.06 -6.97
CA MET A 285 2.06 21.30 -7.52
C MET A 285 1.27 21.05 -8.80
N ASN A 286 1.88 20.32 -9.72
CA ASN A 286 1.39 20.15 -11.08
C ASN A 286 1.82 18.80 -11.64
N MET A 287 1.00 18.26 -12.54
CA MET A 287 1.25 17.00 -13.24
C MET A 287 0.78 17.13 -14.68
N THR A 288 1.65 16.78 -15.63
CA THR A 288 1.30 16.79 -17.05
C THR A 288 1.80 15.55 -17.76
N VAL A 289 1.01 15.03 -18.71
CA VAL A 289 1.42 13.97 -19.65
C VAL A 289 1.25 14.53 -21.06
N LYS A 290 2.35 14.75 -21.79
CA LYS A 290 2.35 15.43 -23.11
C LYS A 290 3.26 14.78 -24.13
#